data_AF-A0A938EC19-F1
#
_entry.id   AF-A0A938EC19-F1
#
_cell.length_a   1.000
_cell.length_b   1.000
_cell.length_c   1.000
_cell.angle_alpha   90.00
_cell.angle_beta   90.00
_cell.angle_gamma   90.00
#
_symmetry.space_group_name_H-M   'P 1'
#
loop_
_entity.id
_entity.type
_entity.pdbx_description
1 polymer ?
#
loop_
_entity_poly.entity_id
_entity_poly.type
_entity_poly.pdbx_seq_one_letter_code
_entity_poly.pdbx_strand_id
1 'polypeptide(L)'
;MEPVALGRVTTLSPGRVAAWFALAIAMAALAYGSNAAADTEPGDDVLFQWSTAASAAVLYAIIFAVLLAIARPVDPTVLGFRRPDSWGKAIGLILAGFVAIAVAAAVLDAAGLNAGDEQGLVPKDWDPSRAAPFVANFVVVALVAPLVEEAMFRGVGFAAVRQHWGALAATAVTAVLFGLAHGLLVALPVLAAFGVVLAVVRQRTDSIYPPIALHALFNALALIAGVTGVGS
;
A
#
# COMPACT_ATOMS: atom_id res chain seq x y z
N MET A 1 31.95 34.06 14.58
CA MET A 1 30.78 33.88 13.71
C MET A 1 30.54 32.38 13.58
N GLU A 2 29.37 31.93 14.02
CA GLU A 2 28.94 30.52 14.09
C GLU A 2 28.92 29.85 12.70
N PRO A 3 29.21 28.55 12.57
CA PRO A 3 28.89 27.81 11.37
C PRO A 3 27.40 27.44 11.38
N VAL A 4 26.61 28.02 10.47
CA VAL A 4 25.25 27.56 10.16
C VAL A 4 25.34 26.19 9.49
N ALA A 5 25.42 25.14 10.30
CA ALA A 5 25.18 23.78 9.87
C ALA A 5 23.67 23.51 9.96
N LEU A 6 22.91 23.93 8.95
CA LEU A 6 21.58 23.36 8.72
C LEU A 6 21.76 21.95 8.17
N GLY A 7 22.18 21.04 9.05
CA GLY A 7 22.29 19.62 8.75
C GLY A 7 20.89 19.08 8.44
N ARG A 8 20.66 18.63 7.21
CA ARG A 8 19.47 17.84 6.90
C ARG A 8 19.47 16.64 7.83
N VAL A 9 18.44 16.52 8.66
CA VAL A 9 18.25 15.34 9.50
C VAL A 9 18.07 14.15 8.56
N THR A 10 19.01 13.21 8.58
CA THR A 10 19.00 12.03 7.70
C THR A 10 18.28 10.84 8.33
N THR A 11 17.89 10.91 9.61
CA THR A 11 17.28 9.80 10.35
C THR A 11 16.02 10.24 11.08
N LEU A 12 15.05 9.35 11.22
CA LEU A 12 13.85 9.64 12.02
C LEU A 12 14.19 9.56 13.51
N SER A 13 13.76 10.55 14.30
CA SER A 13 13.90 10.47 15.76
C SER A 13 13.00 9.35 16.33
N PRO A 14 13.32 8.78 17.51
CA PRO A 14 12.50 7.72 18.12
C PRO A 14 11.02 8.10 18.29
N GLY A 15 10.72 9.36 18.64
CA GLY A 15 9.34 9.84 18.73
C GLY A 15 8.60 9.86 17.40
N ARG A 16 9.30 10.13 16.29
CA ARG A 16 8.72 10.06 14.93
C ARG A 16 8.52 8.63 14.47
N VAL A 17 9.44 7.73 14.82
CA VAL A 17 9.26 6.28 14.60
C VAL A 17 8.02 5.78 15.34
N ALA A 18 7.85 6.15 16.62
CA ALA A 18 6.66 5.81 17.39
C ALA A 18 5.38 6.41 16.78
N ALA A 19 5.42 7.66 16.30
CA ALA A 19 4.28 8.28 15.62
C ALA A 19 3.91 7.56 14.31
N TRP A 20 4.90 7.07 13.56
CA TRP A 20 4.66 6.24 12.37
C TRP A 20 3.98 4.92 12.73
N PHE A 21 4.45 4.22 13.76
CA PHE A 21 3.79 3.00 14.24
C PHE A 21 2.35 3.28 14.69
N ALA A 22 2.12 4.37 15.42
CA ALA A 22 0.79 4.78 15.84
C ALA A 22 -0.15 5.04 14.64
N LEU A 23 0.35 5.70 13.58
CA LEU A 23 -0.42 5.90 12.35
C LEU A 23 -0.75 4.57 11.66
N ALA A 24 0.21 3.64 11.53
CA ALA A 24 -0.03 2.32 10.92
C ALA A 24 -1.06 1.50 11.71
N ILE A 25 -0.97 1.51 13.05
CA ILE A 25 -1.92 0.83 13.94
C ILE A 25 -3.30 1.49 13.83
N ALA A 26 -3.38 2.82 13.75
CA ALA A 26 -4.64 3.53 13.57
C ALA A 26 -5.31 3.19 12.24
N MET A 27 -4.55 3.05 11.14
CA MET A 27 -5.07 2.58 9.86
C MET A 27 -5.67 1.17 9.99
N ALA A 28 -4.94 0.23 10.58
CA ALA A 28 -5.43 -1.13 10.80
C ALA A 28 -6.68 -1.15 11.69
N ALA A 29 -6.66 -0.45 12.82
CA ALA A 29 -7.79 -0.38 13.75
C ALA A 29 -9.03 0.23 13.08
N LEU A 30 -8.87 1.27 12.26
CA LEU A 30 -9.97 1.85 11.50
C LEU A 30 -10.52 0.88 10.45
N ALA A 31 -9.65 0.14 9.75
CA ALA A 31 -10.06 -0.84 8.76
C ALA A 31 -10.85 -2.00 9.39
N TYR A 32 -10.32 -2.63 10.43
CA TYR A 32 -11.02 -3.67 11.19
C TYR A 32 -12.30 -3.16 11.86
N GLY A 33 -12.26 -1.96 12.45
CA GLY A 33 -13.44 -1.35 13.06
C GLY A 33 -14.54 -1.04 12.05
N SER A 34 -14.17 -0.58 10.85
CA SER A 34 -15.14 -0.34 9.77
C SER A 34 -15.76 -1.65 9.26
N ASN A 35 -14.95 -2.70 9.09
CA ASN A 35 -15.44 -4.02 8.68
C ASN A 35 -16.33 -4.66 9.76
N ALA A 36 -15.99 -4.50 11.05
CA ALA A 36 -16.80 -5.04 12.15
C ALA A 36 -18.11 -4.27 12.38
N ALA A 37 -18.15 -2.98 12.01
CA ALA A 37 -19.34 -2.14 12.08
C ALA A 37 -20.23 -2.23 10.83
N ALA A 38 -19.76 -2.89 9.77
CA ALA A 38 -20.56 -3.12 8.57
C ALA A 38 -21.59 -4.22 8.85
N ASP A 39 -22.87 -3.86 8.90
CA ASP A 39 -23.98 -4.81 9.14
C ASP A 39 -24.18 -5.81 7.98
N THR A 40 -23.55 -5.55 6.84
CA THR A 40 -23.56 -6.42 5.65
C THR A 40 -22.17 -6.42 5.03
N GLU A 41 -21.81 -7.52 4.35
CA GLU A 41 -20.68 -7.56 3.40
C GLU A 41 -20.70 -6.29 2.53
N PRO A 42 -19.53 -5.68 2.20
CA PRO A 42 -19.47 -4.56 1.28
C PRO A 42 -20.27 -4.92 0.02
N GLY A 43 -21.39 -4.23 -0.21
CA GLY A 43 -22.22 -4.54 -1.36
C GLY A 43 -21.42 -4.40 -2.66
N ASP A 44 -21.73 -5.20 -3.67
CA ASP A 44 -21.06 -5.21 -4.98
C ASP A 44 -21.04 -3.82 -5.68
N ASP A 45 -21.80 -2.86 -5.14
CA ASP A 45 -21.96 -1.49 -5.57
C ASP A 45 -21.04 -0.46 -4.89
N VAL A 46 -20.21 -0.82 -3.90
CA VAL A 46 -19.42 0.16 -3.11
C VAL A 46 -18.51 1.01 -4.02
N LEU A 47 -17.91 0.42 -5.04
CA LEU A 47 -17.06 1.12 -6.00
C LEU A 47 -17.84 1.96 -7.03
N PHE A 48 -19.17 1.80 -7.09
CA PHE A 48 -20.05 2.60 -7.94
C PHE A 48 -20.69 3.79 -7.20
N GLN A 49 -20.21 4.11 -5.98
CA GLN A 49 -20.73 5.22 -5.17
C GLN A 49 -19.74 6.40 -5.06
N TRP A 50 -20.26 7.63 -5.20
CA TRP A 50 -19.49 8.87 -5.00
C TRP A 50 -19.02 9.07 -3.56
N SER A 51 -19.84 8.66 -2.59
CA SER A 51 -19.52 8.72 -1.16
C SER A 51 -18.26 7.92 -0.84
N THR A 52 -18.10 6.73 -1.42
CA THR A 52 -16.91 5.90 -1.28
C THR A 52 -15.66 6.60 -1.81
N ALA A 53 -15.72 7.12 -3.04
CA ALA A 53 -14.58 7.81 -3.64
C ALA A 53 -14.17 9.04 -2.83
N ALA A 54 -15.16 9.84 -2.41
CA ALA A 54 -14.93 11.06 -1.64
C ALA A 54 -14.37 10.76 -0.24
N SER A 55 -14.94 9.80 0.49
CA SER A 55 -14.49 9.44 1.83
C SER A 55 -13.07 8.85 1.80
N ALA A 56 -12.79 7.95 0.84
CA ALA A 56 -11.47 7.38 0.65
C ALA A 56 -10.43 8.45 0.28
N ALA A 57 -10.76 9.36 -0.64
CA ALA A 57 -9.86 10.46 -1.02
C ALA A 57 -9.53 11.38 0.17
N VAL A 58 -10.54 11.71 0.99
CA VAL A 58 -10.34 12.51 2.21
C VAL A 58 -9.46 11.76 3.22
N LEU A 59 -9.73 10.47 3.45
CA LEU A 59 -8.94 9.65 4.37
C LEU A 59 -7.47 9.57 3.92
N TYR A 60 -7.21 9.26 2.65
CA TYR A 60 -5.84 9.21 2.13
C TYR A 60 -5.15 10.58 2.17
N ALA A 61 -5.88 11.68 1.95
CA ALA A 61 -5.32 13.02 2.11
C ALA A 61 -4.90 13.31 3.56
N ILE A 62 -5.71 12.90 4.54
CA ILE A 62 -5.40 13.03 5.97
C ILE A 62 -4.18 12.18 6.32
N ILE A 63 -4.16 10.90 5.93
CA ILE A 63 -3.03 9.98 6.16
C ILE A 63 -1.75 10.58 5.58
N PHE A 64 -1.81 11.06 4.34
CA PHE A 64 -0.65 11.66 3.67
C PHE A 64 -0.18 12.94 4.36
N ALA A 65 -1.10 13.82 4.80
CA ALA A 65 -0.74 15.03 5.53
C ALA A 65 -0.04 14.71 6.88
N VAL A 66 -0.56 13.74 7.64
CA VAL A 66 0.05 13.28 8.89
C VAL A 66 1.41 12.65 8.61
N LEU A 67 1.52 11.82 7.56
CA LEU A 67 2.77 11.21 7.13
C LEU A 67 3.84 12.26 6.78
N LEU A 68 3.47 13.32 6.06
CA LEU A 68 4.39 14.41 5.73
C LEU A 68 4.85 15.16 6.99
N ALA A 69 3.97 15.32 8.00
CA ALA A 69 4.35 15.90 9.28
C ALA A 69 5.35 15.01 10.05
N ILE A 70 5.15 13.69 10.03
CA ILE A 70 6.08 12.69 10.61
C ILE A 70 7.41 12.67 9.85
N ALA A 71 7.38 12.81 8.53
CA ALA A 71 8.55 12.77 7.67
C ALA A 71 9.40 14.05 7.77
N ARG A 72 8.83 15.24 7.91
CA ARG A 72 9.61 16.50 7.91
C ARG A 72 10.48 16.65 9.17
N PRO A 73 11.76 17.04 9.07
CA PRO A 73 12.44 17.58 7.89
C PRO A 73 13.34 16.55 7.16
N VAL A 74 13.04 15.26 7.27
CA VAL A 74 13.86 14.21 6.64
C VAL A 74 13.93 14.41 5.13
N ASP A 75 15.14 14.27 4.59
CA ASP A 75 15.38 14.38 3.16
C ASP A 75 14.54 13.34 2.39
N PRO A 76 13.69 13.75 1.42
CA PRO A 76 12.85 12.83 0.65
C PRO A 76 13.64 11.72 -0.06
N THR A 77 14.90 11.96 -0.38
CA THR A 77 15.77 10.94 -1.02
C THR A 77 16.10 9.79 -0.08
N VAL A 78 16.20 10.03 1.24
CA VAL A 78 16.35 8.99 2.26
C VAL A 78 15.09 8.12 2.35
N LEU A 79 13.93 8.75 2.15
CA LEU A 79 12.63 8.06 2.06
C LEU A 79 12.43 7.36 0.71
N GLY A 80 13.41 7.40 -0.20
CA GLY A 80 13.34 6.71 -1.49
C GLY A 80 12.53 7.44 -2.57
N PHE A 81 12.16 8.72 -2.38
CA PHE A 81 11.64 9.58 -3.47
C PHE A 81 12.78 10.00 -4.41
N ARG A 82 13.40 9.01 -5.05
CA ARG A 82 14.49 9.16 -6.03
C ARG A 82 14.22 8.24 -7.20
N ARG A 83 14.77 8.57 -8.37
CA ARG A 83 14.68 7.68 -9.53
C ARG A 83 15.51 6.40 -9.28
N PRO A 84 15.08 5.23 -9.79
CA PRO A 84 15.91 4.03 -9.74
C PRO A 84 17.12 4.19 -10.66
N ASP A 85 18.21 3.49 -10.35
CA ASP A 85 19.45 3.57 -11.14
C ASP A 85 19.30 2.98 -12.56
N SER A 86 18.34 2.05 -12.74
CA SER A 86 17.99 1.47 -14.04
C SER A 86 16.50 1.13 -14.11
N TRP A 87 15.81 1.76 -15.06
CA TRP A 87 14.40 1.47 -15.35
C TRP A 87 14.19 0.07 -15.93
N GLY A 88 15.13 -0.45 -16.72
CA GLY A 88 15.04 -1.82 -17.23
C GLY A 88 15.04 -2.85 -16.10
N LYS A 89 15.94 -2.68 -15.11
CA LYS A 89 15.95 -3.52 -13.90
C LYS A 89 14.67 -3.34 -13.08
N ALA A 90 14.18 -2.10 -12.94
CA ALA A 90 12.95 -1.82 -12.22
C ALA A 90 11.73 -2.52 -12.86
N ILE A 91 11.59 -2.45 -14.18
CA ILE A 91 10.53 -3.14 -14.94
C ILE A 91 10.65 -4.66 -14.73
N GLY A 92 11.85 -5.23 -14.84
CA GLY A 92 12.06 -6.65 -14.58
C GLY A 92 11.64 -7.08 -13.17
N LEU A 93 11.91 -6.25 -12.15
CA LEU A 93 11.48 -6.51 -10.78
C LEU A 93 9.97 -6.35 -10.57
N ILE A 94 9.33 -5.42 -11.28
CA ILE A 94 7.86 -5.28 -11.27
C ILE A 94 7.22 -6.55 -11.84
N LEU A 95 7.68 -7.02 -13.01
CA LEU A 95 7.17 -8.24 -13.64
C LEU A 95 7.42 -9.48 -12.78
N ALA A 96 8.63 -9.62 -12.22
CA ALA A 96 8.93 -10.70 -11.27
C ALA A 96 8.06 -10.62 -10.01
N GLY A 97 7.73 -9.41 -9.55
CA GLY A 97 6.82 -9.17 -8.43
C GLY A 97 5.43 -9.71 -8.70
N PHE A 98 4.85 -9.47 -9.88
CA PHE A 98 3.56 -10.05 -10.29
C PHE A 98 3.57 -11.57 -10.22
N VAL A 99 4.59 -12.20 -10.80
CA VAL A 99 4.72 -13.66 -10.79
C VAL A 99 4.86 -14.18 -9.36
N ALA A 100 5.64 -13.51 -8.51
CA ALA A 100 5.83 -13.89 -7.12
C ALA A 100 4.52 -13.82 -6.32
N ILE A 101 3.69 -12.79 -6.54
CA ILE A 101 2.39 -12.65 -5.87
C ILE A 101 1.41 -13.72 -6.35
N ALA A 102 1.34 -13.97 -7.66
CA ALA A 102 0.50 -15.03 -8.22
C ALA A 102 0.87 -16.42 -7.67
N VAL A 103 2.17 -16.72 -7.58
CA VAL A 103 2.66 -17.97 -6.98
C VAL A 103 2.33 -18.01 -5.48
N ALA A 104 2.51 -16.92 -4.75
CA ALA A 104 2.18 -16.86 -3.33
C ALA A 104 0.69 -17.12 -3.09
N ALA A 105 -0.20 -16.49 -3.86
CA ALA A 105 -1.64 -16.72 -3.81
C ALA A 105 -1.96 -18.21 -4.08
N ALA A 106 -1.47 -18.77 -5.18
CA ALA A 106 -1.71 -20.17 -5.53
C ALA A 106 -1.22 -21.17 -4.46
N VAL A 107 -0.08 -20.88 -3.81
CA VAL A 107 0.43 -21.71 -2.71
C VAL A 107 -0.46 -21.61 -1.47
N LEU A 108 -0.94 -20.41 -1.13
CA LEU A 108 -1.83 -20.21 0.02
C LEU A 108 -3.20 -20.87 -0.21
N ASP A 109 -3.74 -20.79 -1.42
CA ASP A 109 -4.99 -21.45 -1.78
C ASP A 109 -4.83 -22.98 -1.77
N ALA A 110 -3.72 -23.50 -2.31
CA ALA A 110 -3.39 -24.93 -2.22
C ALA A 110 -3.20 -25.42 -0.76
N ALA A 111 -2.86 -24.51 0.16
CA ALA A 111 -2.78 -24.79 1.59
C ALA A 111 -4.15 -24.69 2.32
N GLY A 112 -5.22 -24.40 1.58
CA GLY A 112 -6.59 -24.29 2.10
C GLY A 112 -6.89 -22.98 2.83
N LEU A 113 -6.09 -21.94 2.60
CA LEU A 113 -6.29 -20.63 3.23
C LEU A 113 -7.25 -19.72 2.45
N ASN A 114 -7.57 -20.05 1.19
CA ASN A 114 -8.45 -19.29 0.29
C ASN A 114 -8.19 -17.78 0.35
N ALA A 115 -6.91 -17.40 0.46
CA ALA A 115 -6.52 -16.02 0.72
C ALA A 115 -6.72 -15.13 -0.51
N GLY A 116 -6.83 -15.74 -1.71
CA GLY A 116 -7.15 -15.06 -2.95
C GLY A 116 -8.61 -14.58 -3.06
N ASP A 117 -9.54 -15.23 -2.36
CA ASP A 117 -10.98 -14.99 -2.49
C ASP A 117 -11.45 -13.73 -1.72
N GLU A 118 -10.72 -13.33 -0.67
CA GLU A 118 -10.99 -12.11 0.11
C GLU A 118 -10.21 -10.90 -0.41
N GLN A 119 -10.31 -10.58 -1.70
CA GLN A 119 -9.95 -9.26 -2.20
C GLN A 119 -11.17 -8.34 -2.05
N GLY A 120 -11.32 -7.73 -0.87
CA GLY A 120 -12.55 -7.08 -0.39
C GLY A 120 -13.23 -6.00 -1.26
N LEU A 121 -12.73 -5.63 -2.44
CA LEU A 121 -13.36 -4.65 -3.34
C LEU A 121 -13.17 -5.01 -4.84
N VAL A 122 -13.49 -6.23 -5.24
CA VAL A 122 -13.59 -6.58 -6.67
C VAL A 122 -15.08 -6.49 -7.08
N PRO A 123 -15.47 -5.53 -7.95
CA PRO A 123 -16.83 -5.51 -8.48
C PRO A 123 -17.12 -6.82 -9.22
N LYS A 124 -18.34 -7.32 -9.15
CA LYS A 124 -18.73 -8.56 -9.85
C LYS A 124 -19.27 -8.31 -11.26
N ASP A 125 -19.85 -7.14 -11.49
CA ASP A 125 -20.49 -6.77 -12.76
C ASP A 125 -20.21 -5.32 -13.14
N TRP A 126 -20.19 -5.04 -14.45
CA TRP A 126 -20.09 -3.68 -14.99
C TRP A 126 -21.46 -2.99 -15.04
N ASP A 127 -21.54 -1.78 -14.47
CA ASP A 127 -22.70 -0.90 -14.62
C ASP A 127 -22.33 0.40 -15.38
N PRO A 128 -22.74 0.54 -16.65
CA PRO A 128 -22.43 1.74 -17.43
C PRO A 128 -23.14 3.00 -16.92
N SER A 129 -24.26 2.88 -16.21
CA SER A 129 -24.99 4.02 -15.66
C SER A 129 -24.25 4.70 -14.50
N ARG A 130 -23.33 3.97 -13.87
CA ARG A 130 -22.49 4.42 -12.74
C ARG A 130 -21.00 4.43 -13.08
N ALA A 131 -20.67 4.57 -14.37
CA ALA A 131 -19.28 4.63 -14.84
C ALA A 131 -18.47 5.77 -14.20
N ALA A 132 -19.08 6.95 -13.99
CA ALA A 132 -18.38 8.10 -13.42
C ALA A 132 -17.90 7.88 -11.97
N PRO A 133 -18.76 7.46 -11.01
CA PRO A 133 -18.29 7.11 -9.67
C PRO A 133 -17.34 5.91 -9.65
N PHE A 134 -17.50 4.94 -10.56
CA PHE A 134 -16.50 3.87 -10.73
C PHE A 134 -15.13 4.41 -11.11
N VAL A 135 -15.04 5.28 -12.12
CA VAL A 135 -13.77 5.91 -12.54
C VAL A 135 -13.16 6.72 -11.39
N ALA A 136 -13.98 7.41 -10.59
CA ALA A 136 -13.49 8.13 -9.42
C ALA A 136 -12.86 7.18 -8.38
N ASN A 137 -13.54 6.07 -8.04
CA ASN A 137 -12.99 5.04 -7.15
C ASN A 137 -11.75 4.37 -7.75
N PHE A 138 -11.74 4.10 -9.06
CA PHE A 138 -10.59 3.55 -9.76
C PHE A 138 -9.36 4.44 -9.59
N VAL A 139 -9.49 5.76 -9.78
CA VAL A 139 -8.39 6.71 -9.56
C VAL A 139 -7.91 6.66 -8.11
N VAL A 140 -8.82 6.60 -7.15
CA VAL A 140 -8.44 6.54 -5.73
C VAL A 140 -7.71 5.23 -5.40
N VAL A 141 -8.29 4.09 -5.72
CA VAL A 141 -7.77 2.76 -5.36
C VAL A 141 -6.54 2.35 -6.17
N ALA A 142 -6.49 2.69 -7.47
CA ALA A 142 -5.39 2.29 -8.33
C ALA A 142 -4.23 3.30 -8.36
N LEU A 143 -4.44 4.57 -7.98
CA LEU A 143 -3.39 5.60 -8.09
C LEU A 143 -3.10 6.30 -6.76
N VAL A 144 -4.13 6.83 -6.10
CA VAL A 144 -3.94 7.62 -4.87
C VAL A 144 -3.51 6.73 -3.69
N ALA A 145 -4.21 5.61 -3.49
CA ALA A 145 -3.93 4.67 -2.42
C ALA A 145 -2.50 4.11 -2.51
N PRO A 146 -2.03 3.54 -3.64
CA PRO A 146 -0.66 3.07 -3.77
C PRO A 146 0.38 4.16 -3.53
N LEU A 147 0.15 5.39 -3.99
CA LEU A 147 1.07 6.50 -3.73
C LEU A 147 1.24 6.75 -2.23
N VAL A 148 0.12 6.85 -1.49
CA VAL A 148 0.14 7.15 -0.05
C VAL A 148 0.65 5.97 0.75
N GLU A 149 0.22 4.74 0.42
CA GLU A 149 0.62 3.53 1.12
C GLU A 149 2.10 3.20 0.89
N GLU A 150 2.62 3.32 -0.33
CA GLU A 150 4.06 3.12 -0.54
C GLU A 150 4.89 4.21 0.13
N ALA A 151 4.44 5.46 0.16
CA ALA A 151 5.10 6.50 0.94
C ALA A 151 5.11 6.16 2.44
N MET A 152 3.98 5.64 2.96
CA MET A 152 3.81 5.25 4.35
C MET A 152 4.72 4.07 4.72
N PHE A 153 4.66 2.97 3.96
CA PHE A 153 5.32 1.72 4.32
C PHE A 153 6.73 1.59 3.73
N ARG A 154 6.94 1.94 2.46
CA ARG A 154 8.21 1.71 1.72
C ARG A 154 9.13 2.93 1.77
N GLY A 155 8.55 4.10 2.00
CA GLY A 155 9.27 5.33 2.32
C GLY A 155 9.57 5.44 3.81
N VAL A 156 8.68 6.08 4.56
CA VAL A 156 8.90 6.43 5.98
C VAL A 156 9.08 5.19 6.85
N GLY A 157 8.19 4.21 6.74
CA GLY A 157 8.23 2.99 7.56
C GLY A 157 9.49 2.16 7.35
N PHE A 158 9.82 1.89 6.10
CA PHE A 158 11.01 1.11 5.77
C PHE A 158 12.28 1.81 6.26
N ALA A 159 12.39 3.13 6.07
CA ALA A 159 13.51 3.91 6.60
C ALA A 159 13.56 3.88 8.15
N ALA A 160 12.41 4.09 8.80
CA ALA A 160 12.25 4.10 10.26
C ALA A 160 12.68 2.79 10.92
N VAL A 161 12.30 1.66 10.34
CA VAL A 161 12.64 0.34 10.89
C VAL A 161 14.08 -0.03 10.51
N ARG A 162 14.49 0.24 9.26
CA ARG A 162 15.83 -0.14 8.77
C ARG A 162 16.96 0.54 9.55
N GLN A 163 16.80 1.81 9.92
CA GLN A 163 17.85 2.55 10.62
C GLN A 163 18.16 2.00 12.03
N HIS A 164 17.24 1.25 12.64
CA HIS A 164 17.41 0.68 13.99
C HIS A 164 17.61 -0.84 13.98
N TRP A 165 16.94 -1.57 13.09
CA TRP A 165 16.88 -3.03 13.11
C TRP A 165 17.27 -3.71 11.79
N GLY A 166 17.70 -2.93 10.80
CA GLY A 166 18.18 -3.45 9.52
C GLY A 166 17.08 -3.79 8.51
N ALA A 167 17.50 -4.17 7.30
CA ALA A 167 16.60 -4.32 6.15
C ALA A 167 15.63 -5.50 6.27
N LEU A 168 16.02 -6.58 6.93
CA LEU A 168 15.17 -7.74 7.14
C LEU A 168 13.98 -7.39 8.05
N ALA A 169 14.25 -6.74 9.18
CA ALA A 169 13.21 -6.25 10.07
C ALA A 169 12.30 -5.22 9.38
N ALA A 170 12.88 -4.30 8.59
CA ALA A 170 12.11 -3.34 7.82
C ALA A 170 11.16 -4.02 6.83
N THR A 171 11.63 -5.06 6.14
CA THR A 171 10.81 -5.87 5.24
C THR A 171 9.67 -6.55 5.99
N ALA A 172 9.97 -7.30 7.05
CA ALA A 172 8.96 -8.05 7.80
C ALA A 172 7.92 -7.14 8.47
N VAL A 173 8.36 -6.10 9.19
CA VAL A 173 7.47 -5.21 9.95
C VAL A 173 6.57 -4.41 9.02
N THR A 174 7.11 -3.82 7.95
CA THR A 174 6.30 -3.03 7.03
C THR A 174 5.35 -3.89 6.20
N ALA A 175 5.74 -5.12 5.85
CA ALA A 175 4.87 -6.06 5.15
C ALA A 175 3.67 -6.50 5.99
N VAL A 176 3.90 -6.86 7.26
CA VAL A 176 2.84 -7.27 8.18
C VAL A 176 1.90 -6.10 8.48
N LEU A 177 2.44 -4.92 8.79
CA LEU A 177 1.62 -3.74 9.03
C LEU A 177 0.83 -3.28 7.80
N PHE A 178 1.41 -3.43 6.60
CA PHE A 178 0.71 -3.22 5.34
C PHE A 178 -0.50 -4.16 5.22
N GLY A 179 -0.31 -5.47 5.43
CA GLY A 179 -1.42 -6.42 5.39
C GLY A 179 -2.50 -6.15 6.46
N LEU A 180 -2.09 -5.82 7.69
CA LEU A 180 -3.03 -5.46 8.76
C LEU A 180 -3.83 -4.20 8.46
N ALA A 181 -3.25 -3.22 7.75
CA ALA A 181 -3.92 -1.97 7.39
C ALA A 181 -5.13 -2.16 6.46
N HIS A 182 -5.29 -3.33 5.86
CA HIS A 182 -6.43 -3.66 5.00
C HIS A 182 -7.65 -4.17 5.77
N GLY A 183 -7.50 -4.57 7.04
CA GLY A 183 -8.64 -5.01 7.86
C GLY A 183 -9.22 -6.38 7.49
N LEU A 184 -8.52 -7.17 6.68
CA LEU A 184 -8.96 -8.48 6.19
C LEU A 184 -8.10 -9.58 6.81
N LEU A 185 -8.63 -10.29 7.80
CA LEU A 185 -7.85 -11.27 8.57
C LEU A 185 -7.49 -12.50 7.73
N VAL A 186 -8.40 -12.98 6.88
CA VAL A 186 -8.17 -14.15 6.02
C VAL A 186 -7.19 -13.81 4.90
N ALA A 187 -7.29 -12.62 4.30
CA ALA A 187 -6.35 -12.14 3.29
C ALA A 187 -4.99 -11.70 3.84
N LEU A 188 -4.81 -11.60 5.17
CA LEU A 188 -3.57 -11.13 5.80
C LEU A 188 -2.31 -11.84 5.28
N PRO A 189 -2.26 -13.19 5.12
CA PRO A 189 -1.07 -13.87 4.61
C PRO A 189 -0.68 -13.43 3.20
N VAL A 190 -1.65 -13.29 2.27
CA VAL A 190 -1.36 -12.89 0.89
C VAL A 190 -1.01 -11.40 0.81
N LEU A 191 -1.66 -10.55 1.60
CA LEU A 191 -1.35 -9.12 1.67
C LEU A 191 0.02 -8.86 2.31
N ALA A 192 0.40 -9.64 3.33
CA ALA A 192 1.73 -9.59 3.90
C ALA A 192 2.78 -10.09 2.89
N ALA A 193 2.50 -11.16 2.14
CA ALA A 193 3.39 -11.63 1.07
C ALA A 193 3.58 -10.57 -0.03
N PHE A 194 2.49 -9.92 -0.46
CA PHE A 194 2.56 -8.77 -1.36
C PHE A 194 3.39 -7.64 -0.75
N GLY A 195 3.22 -7.41 0.55
CA GLY A 195 3.96 -6.42 1.28
C GLY A 195 5.47 -6.64 1.28
N VAL A 196 5.90 -7.91 1.39
CA VAL A 196 7.29 -8.34 1.27
C VAL A 196 7.81 -8.07 -0.15
N VAL A 197 7.05 -8.43 -1.18
CA VAL A 197 7.44 -8.19 -2.59
C VAL A 197 7.72 -6.71 -2.82
N LEU A 198 6.80 -5.82 -2.40
CA LEU A 198 6.96 -4.37 -2.53
C LEU A 198 8.21 -3.85 -1.79
N ALA A 199 8.48 -4.35 -0.58
CA ALA A 199 9.68 -4.01 0.19
C ALA A 199 10.97 -4.48 -0.50
N VAL A 200 10.98 -5.67 -1.09
CA VAL A 200 12.12 -6.19 -1.88
C VAL A 200 12.35 -5.32 -3.11
N VAL A 201 11.29 -4.96 -3.85
CA VAL A 201 11.40 -4.06 -5.01
C VAL A 201 11.98 -2.71 -4.57
N ARG A 202 11.50 -2.12 -3.47
CA ARG A 202 12.07 -0.89 -2.91
C ARG A 202 13.55 -1.02 -2.57
N GLN A 203 13.94 -2.12 -1.93
CA GLN A 203 15.33 -2.35 -1.51
C GLN A 203 16.26 -2.51 -2.72
N ARG A 204 15.82 -3.23 -3.74
CA ARG A 204 16.63 -3.56 -4.93
C ARG A 204 16.78 -2.41 -5.92
N THR A 205 15.90 -1.42 -5.85
CA THR A 205 15.86 -0.26 -6.76
C THR A 205 16.28 1.05 -6.09
N ASP A 206 16.50 1.02 -4.78
CA ASP A 206 16.64 2.17 -3.92
C ASP A 206 15.58 3.29 -4.12
N SER A 207 14.37 2.92 -4.54
CA SER A 207 13.35 3.87 -5.00
C SER A 207 11.94 3.40 -4.63
N ILE A 208 11.05 4.34 -4.33
CA ILE A 208 9.62 4.03 -4.11
C ILE A 208 8.79 4.08 -5.40
N TYR A 209 9.29 4.63 -6.50
CA TYR A 209 8.51 4.65 -7.75
C TYR A 209 8.21 3.24 -8.32
N PRO A 210 9.16 2.28 -8.35
CA PRO A 210 8.86 0.92 -8.79
C PRO A 210 7.82 0.18 -7.94
N PRO A 211 7.85 0.17 -6.58
CA PRO A 211 6.77 -0.44 -5.82
C PRO A 211 5.44 0.32 -5.98
N ILE A 212 5.42 1.66 -6.14
CA ILE A 212 4.19 2.40 -6.48
C ILE A 212 3.61 1.87 -7.78
N ALA A 213 4.43 1.71 -8.82
CA ALA A 213 3.99 1.23 -10.11
C ALA A 213 3.48 -0.21 -10.07
N LEU A 214 4.17 -1.11 -9.35
CA LEU A 214 3.73 -2.49 -9.14
C LEU A 214 2.38 -2.52 -8.42
N HIS A 215 2.23 -1.77 -7.33
CA HIS A 215 1.01 -1.73 -6.55
C HIS A 215 -0.16 -1.11 -7.32
N ALA A 216 0.07 0.02 -7.99
CA ALA A 216 -0.93 0.65 -8.86
C ALA A 216 -1.40 -0.28 -9.98
N LEU A 217 -0.47 -0.97 -10.64
CA LEU A 217 -0.82 -1.91 -11.70
C LEU A 217 -1.58 -3.13 -11.16
N PHE A 218 -1.23 -3.63 -9.96
CA PHE A 218 -1.96 -4.72 -9.32
C PHE A 218 -3.42 -4.33 -9.05
N ASN A 219 -3.64 -3.17 -8.41
CA ASN A 219 -4.98 -2.67 -8.10
C ASN A 219 -5.78 -2.37 -9.37
N ALA A 220 -5.15 -1.75 -10.38
CA ALA A 220 -5.80 -1.48 -11.67
C ALA A 220 -6.27 -2.77 -12.35
N LEU A 221 -5.41 -3.80 -12.39
CA LEU A 221 -5.76 -5.09 -13.00
C LEU A 221 -6.87 -5.80 -12.23
N ALA A 222 -6.85 -5.77 -10.89
CA ALA A 222 -7.90 -6.36 -10.07
C ALA A 222 -9.27 -5.69 -10.32
N LEU A 223 -9.31 -4.35 -10.38
CA LEU A 223 -10.53 -3.60 -10.67
C LEU A 223 -11.06 -3.86 -12.09
N ILE A 224 -10.16 -3.96 -13.08
CA ILE A 224 -10.53 -4.27 -14.47
C ILE A 224 -11.05 -5.71 -14.58
N ALA A 225 -10.37 -6.66 -13.95
CA ALA A 225 -10.78 -8.07 -13.92
C ALA A 225 -12.20 -8.21 -13.35
N GLY A 226 -12.48 -7.53 -12.23
CA GLY A 226 -13.80 -7.53 -11.60
C GLY A 226 -14.93 -7.10 -12.54
N VAL A 227 -14.81 -5.93 -13.16
CA VAL A 227 -15.88 -5.41 -14.05
C VAL A 227 -15.97 -6.12 -15.40
N THR A 228 -14.96 -6.92 -15.78
CA THR A 228 -14.95 -7.65 -17.06
C THR A 228 -15.30 -9.13 -16.93
N GLY A 229 -15.45 -9.64 -15.70
CA GLY A 229 -15.67 -11.07 -15.45
C GLY A 229 -14.47 -11.95 -15.81
N VAL A 230 -13.30 -11.36 -16.10
CA VAL A 230 -12.07 -12.11 -16.36
C VAL A 230 -11.48 -12.52 -15.01
N GLY A 231 -12.00 -13.61 -14.43
CA GLY A 231 -11.58 -14.13 -13.13
C GLY A 231 -12.70 -14.56 -12.18
N SER A 232 -13.97 -14.43 -12.59
CA SER A 232 -15.15 -15.01 -11.91
C SER A 232 -15.45 -16.43 -12.38
#